data_AF-A0A2V9ZT48-F1
#
_entry.id   AF-A0A2V9ZT48-F1
#
_cell.length_a   1.000
_cell.length_b   1.000
_cell.length_c   1.000
_cell.angle_alpha   90.00
_cell.angle_beta   90.00
_cell.angle_gamma   90.00
#
_symmetry.space_group_name_H-M   'P 1'
#
loop_
_entity.id
_entity.type
_entity.pdbx_description
1 polymer ?
#
loop_
_entity_poly.entity_id
_entity_poly.type
_entity_poly.pdbx_seq_one_letter_code
_entity_poly.pdbx_strand_id
1 'polypeptide(L)'
;MRLDVNLASQPYEDTRQFWMRWGTGVALIAILTLGLVAETIVQIQEQIASRDRERAQAEAFLNRPENRTIRDRSQFLNDLIERKAFSWTQVFEDLERVMPARIHVVSIRPEVDEDNQLEIKLQVAGESRERVNDLVRKMEESPRFKQPQIKSETQQSGQAQGDNVEFAISALYVPSVSQGAK
;
A
#
# COMPACT_ATOMS: atom_id res chain seq x y z
N MET A 1 -55.41 48.55 -48.20
CA MET A 1 -54.73 47.30 -47.78
C MET A 1 -55.80 46.22 -47.67
N ARG A 2 -55.79 45.23 -48.55
CA ARG A 2 -56.68 44.07 -48.48
C ARG A 2 -55.95 42.99 -47.69
N LEU A 3 -56.50 42.62 -46.54
CA LEU A 3 -56.03 41.52 -45.72
C LEU A 3 -56.79 40.27 -46.18
N ASP A 4 -56.12 39.40 -46.93
CA ASP A 4 -56.64 38.07 -47.27
C ASP A 4 -56.55 37.19 -46.03
N VAL A 5 -57.59 37.24 -45.20
CA VAL A 5 -57.71 36.39 -44.01
C VAL A 5 -58.42 35.11 -44.40
N ASN A 6 -57.69 34.00 -44.31
CA ASN A 6 -58.21 32.66 -44.55
C ASN A 6 -59.16 32.26 -43.40
N LEU A 7 -60.45 32.15 -43.68
CA LEU A 7 -61.54 31.85 -42.73
C LEU A 7 -61.91 30.34 -42.68
N ALA A 8 -61.13 29.47 -43.32
CA ALA A 8 -61.38 28.03 -43.28
C ALA A 8 -61.11 27.47 -41.88
N SER A 9 -62.09 26.74 -41.31
CA SER A 9 -61.96 26.07 -40.00
C SER A 9 -60.92 24.94 -40.00
N GLN A 10 -60.50 24.47 -41.18
CA GLN A 10 -59.33 23.60 -41.38
C GLN A 10 -58.56 24.07 -42.62
N PRO A 11 -57.42 24.76 -42.47
CA PRO A 11 -56.57 25.12 -43.60
C PRO A 11 -55.94 23.86 -44.22
N TYR A 12 -56.02 23.71 -45.55
CA TYR A 12 -55.41 22.60 -46.27
C TYR A 12 -53.91 22.87 -46.42
N GLU A 13 -53.11 22.41 -45.46
CA GLU A 13 -51.65 22.43 -45.58
C GLU A 13 -51.19 21.20 -46.37
N ASP A 14 -50.39 21.39 -47.42
CA ASP A 14 -49.76 20.29 -48.15
C ASP A 14 -48.65 19.67 -47.28
N THR A 15 -49.09 18.89 -46.29
CA THR A 15 -48.25 18.18 -45.33
C THR A 15 -47.24 17.28 -46.03
N ARG A 16 -47.58 16.76 -47.22
CA ARG A 16 -46.69 15.90 -48.01
C ARG A 16 -45.46 16.67 -48.47
N GLN A 17 -45.60 17.89 -48.99
CA GLN A 17 -44.45 18.72 -49.38
C GLN A 17 -43.61 19.15 -48.18
N PHE A 18 -44.25 19.45 -47.05
CA PHE A 18 -43.56 19.78 -45.79
C PHE A 18 -42.68 18.61 -45.32
N TRP A 19 -43.26 17.42 -45.19
CA TRP A 19 -42.54 16.21 -44.76
C TRP A 19 -41.45 15.80 -45.75
N MET A 20 -41.65 16.00 -47.06
CA MET A 20 -40.64 15.64 -48.05
C MET A 20 -39.39 16.55 -47.97
N ARG A 21 -39.58 17.87 -47.76
CA ARG A 21 -38.45 18.82 -47.61
C ARG A 21 -37.73 18.63 -46.28
N TRP A 22 -38.46 18.53 -45.17
CA TRP A 22 -37.89 18.32 -43.85
C TRP A 22 -37.26 16.93 -43.70
N GLY A 23 -37.92 15.90 -44.19
CA GLY A 23 -37.42 14.53 -44.18
C GLY A 23 -36.11 14.38 -44.95
N THR A 24 -35.98 15.04 -46.10
CA THR A 24 -34.72 15.07 -46.85
C THR A 24 -33.62 15.76 -46.06
N GLY A 25 -33.92 16.90 -45.42
CA GLY A 25 -32.95 17.60 -44.57
C GLY A 25 -32.47 16.76 -43.39
N VAL A 26 -33.39 16.11 -42.68
CA VAL A 26 -33.07 15.21 -41.56
C VAL A 26 -32.26 14.01 -42.05
N ALA A 27 -32.61 13.41 -43.19
CA ALA A 27 -31.88 12.30 -43.77
C ALA A 27 -30.43 12.68 -44.13
N LEU A 28 -30.22 13.86 -44.73
CA LEU A 28 -28.88 14.35 -45.07
C LEU A 28 -28.05 14.60 -43.80
N ILE A 29 -28.65 15.19 -42.76
CA ILE A 29 -27.96 15.37 -41.47
C ILE A 29 -27.61 14.01 -40.86
N ALA A 30 -28.52 13.05 -40.88
CA ALA A 30 -28.27 11.69 -40.37
C ALA A 30 -27.14 10.97 -41.12
N ILE A 31 -27.08 11.12 -42.44
CA ILE A 31 -25.99 10.55 -43.25
C ILE A 31 -24.66 11.23 -42.91
N LEU A 32 -24.65 12.55 -42.77
CA LEU A 32 -23.45 13.30 -42.40
C LEU A 32 -22.94 12.90 -41.01
N THR A 33 -23.84 12.79 -40.02
CA THR A 33 -23.46 12.38 -38.66
C THR A 33 -22.93 10.95 -38.64
N LEU A 34 -23.54 10.02 -39.37
CA LEU A 34 -23.04 8.64 -39.50
C LEU A 34 -21.64 8.60 -40.13
N GLY A 35 -21.39 9.41 -41.15
CA GLY A 35 -20.07 9.52 -41.78
C GLY A 35 -18.98 9.98 -40.80
N LEU A 36 -19.27 11.04 -40.03
CA LEU A 36 -18.35 11.57 -39.03
C LEU A 36 -18.11 10.58 -37.88
N VAL A 37 -19.16 9.88 -37.43
CA VAL A 37 -19.03 8.83 -36.41
C VAL A 37 -18.16 7.68 -36.93
N ALA A 38 -18.34 7.26 -38.18
CA ALA A 38 -17.51 6.19 -38.76
C ALA A 38 -16.02 6.59 -38.82
N GLU A 39 -15.71 7.81 -39.21
CA GLU A 39 -14.32 8.32 -39.26
C GLU A 39 -13.68 8.36 -37.86
N THR A 40 -14.41 8.85 -36.85
CA THR A 40 -13.90 8.90 -35.47
C THR A 40 -13.65 7.50 -34.89
N ILE A 41 -14.50 6.51 -35.22
CA ILE A 41 -14.31 5.12 -34.80
C ILE A 41 -13.02 4.55 -35.39
N VAL A 42 -12.73 4.81 -36.67
CA VAL A 42 -11.49 4.34 -37.32
C VAL A 42 -10.27 4.97 -36.66
N GLN A 43 -10.29 6.28 -36.42
CA GLN A 43 -9.17 6.97 -35.76
C GLN A 43 -8.90 6.44 -34.34
N ILE A 44 -9.96 6.19 -33.56
CA ILE A 44 -9.85 5.62 -32.21
C ILE A 44 -9.27 4.19 -32.29
N GLN A 45 -9.70 3.37 -33.26
CA GLN A 45 -9.17 2.03 -33.45
C GLN A 45 -7.68 2.03 -33.80
N GLU A 46 -7.23 2.95 -34.66
CA GLU A 46 -5.80 3.09 -34.98
C GLU A 46 -4.98 3.51 -33.75
N GLN A 47 -5.50 4.44 -32.93
CA GLN A 47 -4.86 4.83 -31.69
C GLN A 47 -4.76 3.67 -30.70
N ILE A 48 -5.83 2.89 -30.53
CA ILE A 48 -5.81 1.68 -29.70
C ILE A 48 -4.77 0.68 -30.21
N ALA A 49 -4.76 0.39 -31.52
CA ALA A 49 -3.80 -0.53 -32.12
C ALA A 49 -2.34 -0.07 -31.93
N SER A 50 -2.08 1.24 -31.98
CA SER A 50 -0.75 1.79 -31.72
C SER A 50 -0.34 1.64 -30.24
N ARG A 51 -1.27 1.88 -29.31
CA ARG A 51 -1.05 1.74 -27.87
C ARG A 51 -0.87 0.29 -27.44
N ASP A 52 -1.61 -0.63 -28.05
CA ASP A 52 -1.47 -2.06 -27.79
C ASP A 52 -0.13 -2.59 -28.28
N ARG A 53 0.39 -2.08 -29.40
CA ARG A 53 1.76 -2.39 -29.86
C ARG A 53 2.82 -1.86 -28.90
N GLU A 54 2.66 -0.63 -28.41
CA GLU A 54 3.57 -0.03 -27.43
C GLU A 54 3.58 -0.85 -26.12
N ARG A 55 2.40 -1.23 -25.62
CA ARG A 55 2.24 -2.11 -24.45
C ARG A 55 2.88 -3.47 -24.68
N ALA A 56 2.60 -4.13 -25.80
CA ALA A 56 3.17 -5.45 -26.11
C ALA A 56 4.70 -5.39 -26.22
N GLN A 57 5.28 -4.31 -26.73
CA GLN A 57 6.73 -4.12 -26.79
C GLN A 57 7.34 -3.90 -25.40
N ALA A 58 6.69 -3.10 -24.55
CA ALA A 58 7.12 -2.89 -23.17
C ALA A 58 7.01 -4.19 -22.35
N GLU A 59 5.92 -4.93 -22.49
CA GLU A 59 5.74 -6.24 -21.86
C GLU A 59 6.77 -7.26 -22.37
N ALA A 60 7.03 -7.31 -23.67
CA ALA A 60 8.06 -8.17 -24.24
C ALA A 60 9.45 -7.81 -23.71
N PHE A 61 9.76 -6.52 -23.53
CA PHE A 61 11.00 -6.05 -22.91
C PHE A 61 11.09 -6.45 -21.43
N LEU A 62 10.03 -6.28 -20.64
CA LEU A 62 9.98 -6.67 -19.24
C LEU A 62 10.01 -8.19 -19.03
N ASN A 63 9.44 -8.97 -19.96
CA ASN A 63 9.39 -10.43 -19.91
C ASN A 63 10.65 -11.13 -20.44
N ARG A 64 11.63 -10.36 -20.94
CA ARG A 64 12.95 -10.88 -21.31
C ARG A 64 13.59 -11.58 -20.11
N PRO A 65 14.21 -12.76 -20.31
CA PRO A 65 14.77 -13.56 -19.22
C PRO A 65 15.80 -12.81 -18.36
N GLU A 66 16.49 -11.81 -18.92
CA GLU A 66 17.42 -10.92 -18.22
C GLU A 66 16.73 -9.98 -17.22
N ASN A 67 15.46 -9.64 -17.43
CA ASN A 67 14.67 -8.71 -16.60
C ASN A 67 13.79 -9.43 -15.57
N ARG A 68 13.55 -10.74 -15.73
CA ARG A 68 12.73 -11.54 -14.79
C ARG A 68 13.31 -11.53 -13.38
N THR A 69 14.64 -11.56 -13.23
CA THR A 69 15.32 -11.52 -11.92
C THR A 69 15.14 -10.18 -11.19
N ILE A 70 14.83 -9.08 -11.90
CA ILE A 70 14.63 -7.75 -11.31
C ILE A 70 13.16 -7.55 -10.92
N ARG A 71 12.21 -8.13 -11.66
CA ARG A 71 10.77 -8.05 -11.35
C ARG A 71 10.42 -8.73 -10.01
N ASP A 72 10.94 -9.93 -9.76
CA ASP A 72 10.72 -10.65 -8.50
C ASP A 72 11.34 -9.88 -7.32
N ARG A 73 12.49 -9.23 -7.56
CA ARG A 73 13.19 -8.45 -6.54
C ARG A 73 12.44 -7.16 -6.18
N SER A 74 11.81 -6.47 -7.15
CA SER A 74 11.10 -5.21 -6.87
C SER A 74 9.78 -5.38 -6.13
N GLN A 75 9.01 -6.43 -6.42
CA GLN A 75 7.77 -6.71 -5.67
C GLN A 75 8.10 -7.20 -4.25
N PHE A 76 9.09 -8.08 -4.11
CA PHE A 76 9.60 -8.50 -2.81
C PHE A 76 10.12 -7.33 -1.96
N LEU A 77 10.87 -6.39 -2.55
CA LEU A 77 11.36 -5.21 -1.82
C LEU A 77 10.24 -4.23 -1.47
N ASN A 78 9.25 -4.00 -2.34
CA ASN A 78 8.13 -3.12 -2.02
C ASN A 78 7.27 -3.66 -0.88
N ASP A 79 6.99 -4.98 -0.86
CA ASP A 79 6.30 -5.62 0.26
C ASP A 79 7.14 -5.57 1.56
N LEU A 80 8.48 -5.63 1.44
CA LEU A 80 9.39 -5.47 2.58
C LEU A 80 9.45 -4.03 3.12
N ILE A 81 9.29 -3.04 2.24
CA ILE A 81 9.30 -1.61 2.59
C ILE A 81 7.96 -1.18 3.19
N GLU A 82 6.83 -1.66 2.66
CA GLU A 82 5.49 -1.38 3.20
C GLU A 82 5.32 -1.91 4.64
N ARG A 83 6.08 -2.93 5.01
CA ARG A 83 6.19 -3.47 6.38
C ARG A 83 7.22 -2.77 7.27
N LYS A 84 8.09 -1.93 6.70
CA LYS A 84 9.16 -1.23 7.44
C LYS A 84 8.84 0.25 7.64
N ALA A 85 8.03 0.52 8.65
CA ALA A 85 8.27 1.64 9.55
C ALA A 85 8.83 1.12 10.89
N PHE A 86 9.79 0.18 10.84
CA PHE A 86 10.49 -0.24 12.05
C PHE A 86 11.42 0.88 12.50
N SER A 87 10.92 1.71 13.42
CA SER A 87 11.68 2.81 14.01
C SER A 87 12.56 2.29 15.15
N TRP A 88 13.84 2.06 14.85
CA TRP A 88 14.84 1.73 15.87
C TRP A 88 14.81 2.73 17.03
N THR A 89 14.70 4.02 16.71
CA THR A 89 14.64 5.10 17.71
C THR A 89 13.51 4.89 18.71
N GLN A 90 12.32 4.55 18.23
CA GLN A 90 11.14 4.32 19.07
C GLN A 90 11.28 3.05 19.92
N VAL A 91 11.87 1.99 19.37
CA VAL A 91 12.16 0.77 20.12
C VAL A 91 13.14 1.04 21.25
N PHE A 92 14.21 1.79 20.99
CA PHE A 92 15.17 2.15 22.03
C PHE A 92 14.54 3.04 23.11
N GLU A 93 13.71 4.01 22.74
CA GLU A 93 12.97 4.86 23.68
C GLU A 93 12.02 4.04 24.57
N ASP A 94 11.26 3.13 23.98
CA ASP A 94 10.34 2.25 24.72
C ASP A 94 11.09 1.28 25.63
N LEU A 95 12.25 0.78 25.18
CA LEU A 95 13.09 -0.13 25.96
C LEU A 95 13.74 0.59 27.14
N GLU A 96 14.23 1.82 26.96
CA GLU A 96 14.81 2.63 28.03
C GLU A 96 13.84 2.80 29.20
N ARG A 97 12.55 2.99 28.92
CA ARG A 97 11.51 3.15 29.93
C ARG A 97 11.31 1.92 30.83
N VAL A 98 11.56 0.72 30.31
CA VAL A 98 11.37 -0.54 31.05
C VAL A 98 12.66 -1.08 31.65
N MET A 99 13.83 -0.58 31.22
CA MET A 99 15.14 -1.05 31.68
C MET A 99 15.42 -0.66 33.14
N PRO A 100 15.64 -1.63 34.06
CA PRO A 100 16.03 -1.36 35.43
C PRO A 100 17.53 -1.09 35.55
N ALA A 101 17.95 -0.48 36.67
CA ALA A 101 19.36 -0.21 36.93
C ALA A 101 20.18 -1.50 37.08
N ARG A 102 21.44 -1.45 36.62
CA ARG A 102 22.43 -2.55 36.65
C ARG A 102 22.07 -3.73 35.75
N ILE A 103 21.42 -3.41 34.64
CA ILE A 103 21.21 -4.30 33.51
C ILE A 103 21.53 -3.51 32.25
N HIS A 104 22.15 -4.16 31.26
CA HIS A 104 22.37 -3.55 29.96
C HIS A 104 22.03 -4.54 28.84
N VAL A 105 21.69 -3.99 27.68
CA VAL A 105 21.32 -4.78 26.51
C VAL A 105 22.57 -5.05 25.69
N VAL A 106 22.84 -6.34 25.44
CA VAL A 106 23.95 -6.82 24.63
C VAL A 106 23.56 -6.84 23.15
N SER A 107 22.35 -7.32 22.83
CA SER A 107 21.86 -7.32 21.45
C SER A 107 20.33 -7.20 21.37
N ILE A 108 19.86 -6.63 20.27
CA ILE A 108 18.43 -6.51 19.93
C ILE A 108 18.23 -7.04 18.51
N ARG A 109 17.33 -7.99 18.35
CA ARG A 109 16.97 -8.62 17.07
C ARG A 109 15.46 -8.58 16.87
N PRO A 110 14.94 -7.63 16.07
CA PRO A 110 13.54 -7.62 15.66
C PRO A 110 13.32 -8.61 14.53
N GLU A 111 12.32 -9.46 14.68
CA GLU A 111 11.89 -10.46 13.71
C GLU A 111 10.37 -10.41 13.56
N VAL A 112 9.86 -10.79 12.40
CA VAL A 112 8.41 -10.89 12.18
C VAL A 112 8.05 -12.38 12.28
N ASP A 113 7.13 -12.70 13.17
CA ASP A 113 6.63 -14.06 13.39
C ASP A 113 5.64 -14.50 12.29
N GLU A 114 5.27 -15.78 12.27
CA GLU A 114 4.31 -16.37 11.32
C GLU A 114 2.96 -15.65 11.32
N ASP A 115 2.52 -15.16 12.48
CA ASP A 115 1.29 -14.36 12.67
C ASP A 115 1.43 -12.89 12.26
N ASN A 116 2.51 -12.54 11.56
CA ASN A 116 2.82 -11.20 11.11
C ASN A 116 2.94 -10.17 12.26
N GLN A 117 3.29 -10.65 13.46
CA GLN A 117 3.56 -9.84 14.64
C GLN A 117 5.06 -9.56 14.75
N LEU A 118 5.42 -8.39 15.27
CA LEU A 118 6.81 -8.01 15.48
C LEU A 118 7.31 -8.58 16.81
N GLU A 119 8.14 -9.62 16.77
CA GLU A 119 8.83 -10.16 17.93
C GLU A 119 10.20 -9.47 18.09
N ILE A 120 10.54 -9.06 19.31
CA ILE A 120 11.87 -8.56 19.63
C ILE A 120 12.58 -9.57 20.51
N LYS A 121 13.72 -10.06 20.01
CA LYS A 121 14.67 -10.91 20.74
C LYS A 121 15.76 -10.04 21.33
N LEU A 122 15.83 -9.99 22.65
CA LEU A 122 16.76 -9.21 23.44
C LEU A 122 17.78 -10.16 24.08
N GLN A 123 19.05 -9.76 24.05
CA GLN A 123 20.08 -10.38 24.86
C GLN A 123 20.53 -9.37 25.89
N VAL A 124 20.49 -9.75 27.15
CA VAL A 124 20.59 -8.83 28.28
C VAL A 124 21.56 -9.40 29.30
N ALA A 125 22.50 -8.58 29.77
CA ALA A 125 23.46 -8.97 30.79
C ALA A 125 23.29 -8.12 32.05
N GLY A 126 23.54 -8.73 33.20
CA GLY A 126 23.49 -8.04 34.48
C GLY A 126 24.08 -8.83 35.64
N GLU A 127 24.02 -8.21 36.81
CA GLU A 127 24.67 -8.71 38.03
C GLU A 127 23.98 -9.94 38.64
N SER A 128 22.65 -10.04 38.49
CA SER A 128 21.85 -11.11 39.12
C SER A 128 20.57 -11.42 38.36
N ARG A 129 20.05 -12.65 38.54
CA ARG A 129 18.81 -13.10 37.91
C ARG A 129 17.58 -12.31 38.36
N GLU A 130 17.56 -11.86 39.60
CA GLU A 130 16.46 -11.07 40.18
C GLU A 130 16.26 -9.76 39.41
N ARG A 131 17.36 -9.17 38.90
CA ARG A 131 17.31 -7.97 38.07
C ARG A 131 16.60 -8.24 36.76
N VAL A 132 16.95 -9.32 36.09
CA VAL A 132 16.34 -9.69 34.81
C VAL A 132 14.86 -10.02 34.97
N ASN A 133 14.48 -10.65 36.09
CA ASN A 133 13.08 -10.84 36.42
C ASN A 133 12.33 -9.51 36.62
N ASP A 134 12.98 -8.49 37.21
CA ASP A 134 12.40 -7.14 37.33
C ASP A 134 12.20 -6.48 35.95
N LEU A 135 13.14 -6.67 35.02
CA LEU A 135 12.99 -6.23 33.63
C LEU A 135 11.77 -6.90 32.97
N VAL A 136 11.66 -8.22 33.06
CA VAL A 136 10.53 -8.97 32.48
C VAL A 136 9.20 -8.47 33.06
N ARG A 137 9.12 -8.27 34.37
CA ARG A 137 7.93 -7.69 35.02
C ARG A 137 7.58 -6.30 34.49
N LYS A 138 8.56 -5.40 34.35
CA LYS A 138 8.34 -4.06 33.78
C LYS A 138 7.91 -4.11 32.31
N MET A 139 8.39 -5.10 31.56
CA MET A 139 7.93 -5.34 30.19
C MET A 139 6.48 -5.82 30.17
N GLU A 140 6.05 -6.67 31.11
CA GLU A 140 4.65 -7.11 31.23
C GLU A 140 3.69 -5.96 31.58
N GLU A 141 4.15 -5.05 32.45
CA GLU A 141 3.39 -3.85 32.84
C GLU A 141 3.29 -2.80 31.72
N SER A 142 4.20 -2.85 30.74
CA SER A 142 4.24 -1.90 29.64
C SER A 142 3.16 -2.19 28.58
N PRO A 143 2.50 -1.15 28.02
CA PRO A 143 1.60 -1.35 26.89
C PRO A 143 2.34 -1.74 25.60
N ARG A 144 3.65 -1.50 25.52
CA ARG A 144 4.47 -1.64 24.31
C ARG A 144 4.98 -3.07 24.09
N PHE A 145 5.12 -3.84 25.17
CA PHE A 145 5.63 -5.21 25.13
C PHE A 145 4.53 -6.17 25.60
N LYS A 146 4.39 -7.31 24.91
CA LYS A 146 3.42 -8.35 25.22
C LYS A 146 4.13 -9.69 25.31
N GLN A 147 3.67 -10.54 26.23
CA GLN A 147 4.17 -11.89 26.43
C GLN A 147 5.71 -11.99 26.51
N PRO A 148 6.39 -11.19 27.36
CA PRO A 148 7.83 -11.34 27.53
C PRO A 148 8.18 -12.71 28.13
N GLN A 149 9.16 -13.38 27.55
CA GLN A 149 9.58 -14.73 27.95
C GLN A 149 11.11 -14.83 28.00
N ILE A 150 11.64 -15.46 29.04
CA ILE A 150 13.06 -15.82 29.11
C ILE A 150 13.26 -17.13 28.35
N LYS A 151 14.06 -17.11 27.28
CA LYS A 151 14.36 -18.26 26.42
C LYS A 151 15.58 -19.05 26.89
N SER A 152 16.61 -18.37 27.40
CA SER A 152 17.81 -19.02 27.93
C SER A 152 18.52 -18.16 28.96
N GLU A 153 19.23 -18.83 29.87
CA GLU A 153 20.11 -18.24 30.88
C GLU A 153 21.51 -18.85 30.68
N THR A 154 22.53 -18.01 30.53
CA THR A 154 23.92 -18.42 30.43
C THR A 154 24.73 -17.71 31.51
N GLN A 155 25.39 -18.48 32.38
CA GLN A 155 26.32 -17.94 33.36
C GLN A 155 27.70 -17.82 32.71
N GLN A 156 28.22 -16.61 32.59
CA GLN A 156 29.55 -16.40 32.02
C GLN A 156 30.61 -16.53 33.11
N SER A 157 31.17 -17.73 33.23
CA SER A 157 32.31 -18.01 34.10
C SER A 157 33.61 -17.51 33.45
N GLY A 158 33.88 -16.20 33.48
CA GLY A 158 35.21 -15.69 33.10
C GLY A 158 35.35 -14.26 32.60
N GLN A 159 34.31 -13.42 32.60
CA GLN A 159 34.41 -12.04 32.13
C GLN A 159 33.93 -11.01 33.18
N ALA A 160 34.59 -9.85 33.12
CA ALA A 160 34.37 -8.55 33.79
C ALA A 160 33.49 -8.47 35.06
N GLN A 161 34.02 -7.73 36.05
CA GLN A 161 33.37 -7.40 37.32
C GLN A 161 32.00 -6.71 37.11
N GLY A 162 30.91 -7.47 37.16
CA GLY A 162 29.53 -6.95 37.13
C GLY A 162 28.54 -7.73 36.25
N ASP A 163 28.99 -8.43 35.21
CA ASP A 163 28.11 -9.07 34.22
C ASP A 163 28.20 -10.60 34.32
N ASN A 164 27.70 -11.14 35.43
CA ASN A 164 27.88 -12.55 35.75
C ASN A 164 26.89 -13.47 35.00
N VAL A 165 25.78 -12.90 34.51
CA VAL A 165 24.70 -13.68 33.91
C VAL A 165 24.12 -12.96 32.69
N GLU A 166 23.93 -13.73 31.62
CA GLU A 166 23.36 -13.29 30.35
C GLU A 166 22.06 -14.05 30.07
N PHE A 167 21.02 -13.33 29.65
CA PHE A 167 19.70 -13.87 29.39
C PHE A 167 19.24 -13.51 27.99
N ALA A 168 18.65 -14.48 27.30
CA ALA A 168 17.88 -14.23 26.08
C ALA A 168 16.41 -14.08 26.45
N ILE A 169 15.81 -12.94 26.10
CA ILE A 169 14.40 -12.61 26.32
C ILE A 169 13.76 -12.43 24.95
N SER A 170 12.54 -12.92 24.75
CA SER A 170 11.73 -12.53 23.60
C SER A 170 10.40 -11.94 24.05
N ALA A 171 9.90 -10.95 23.31
CA ALA A 171 8.63 -10.29 23.58
C ALA A 171 8.00 -9.81 22.28
N LEU A 172 6.68 -9.86 22.20
CA LEU A 172 5.94 -9.23 21.11
C LEU A 172 5.90 -7.71 21.31
N TYR A 173 6.32 -6.96 20.31
CA TYR A 173 6.39 -5.50 20.35
C TYR A 173 5.26 -4.87 19.54
N VAL A 174 4.55 -3.97 20.18
CA VAL A 174 3.46 -3.21 19.57
C VAL A 174 3.97 -1.79 19.31
N PRO A 175 4.28 -1.38 18.07
CA PRO A 175 4.70 -0.01 17.77
C PRO A 175 3.55 0.96 18.08
N SER A 176 3.87 2.16 18.56
CA SER A 176 2.86 3.20 18.77
C SER A 176 2.68 3.79 17.39
N VAL A 177 1.50 3.55 16.83
CA VAL A 177 1.05 4.31 15.67
C VAL A 177 1.16 5.78 16.05
N SER A 178 2.19 6.45 15.54
CA SER A 178 2.29 7.89 15.59
C SER A 178 1.06 8.40 14.86
N GLN A 179 0.01 8.77 15.60
CA GLN A 179 -1.06 9.58 15.05
C GLN A 179 -0.37 10.83 14.53
N GLY A 180 -0.28 10.95 13.21
CA GLY A 180 0.28 12.12 12.55
C GLY A 180 -0.38 13.35 13.16
N ALA A 181 0.44 14.22 13.74
CA ALA A 181 0.01 15.54 14.16
C ALA A 181 -0.69 16.21 12.98
N LYS A 182 -1.95 16.56 13.17
CA LYS A 182 -2.69 17.48 12.30
C LYS A 182 -2.13 18.88 12.41
#